data_AF-A0A6N9I047-F1
#
_entry.id   AF-A0A6N9I047-F1
#
_cell.length_a   1.000
_cell.length_b   1.000
_cell.length_c   1.000
_cell.angle_alpha   90.00
_cell.angle_beta   90.00
_cell.angle_gamma   90.00
#
_symmetry.space_group_name_H-M   'P 1'
#
loop_
_entity.id
_entity.type
_entity.pdbx_description
1 polymer ?
#
loop_
_entity_poly.entity_id
_entity_poly.type
_entity_poly.pdbx_seq_one_letter_code
_entity_poly.pdbx_strand_id
1 'polypeptide(L)'
;MAAVIMTDADWQDYLNKTPRAIRAVSLLTDQWQSVLVDNPLFISMISIADLVYANRLAVNEVQPNVEWPLDTYAHRQQFRRHYARYLTPDSNTWLKRED
;
A
#
# COMPACT_ATOMS: atom_id res chain seq x y z
N MET A 1 1.60 -19.48 6.35
CA MET A 1 2.01 -18.14 5.88
C MET A 1 2.83 -17.51 6.98
N ALA A 2 4.07 -17.09 6.70
CA ALA A 2 4.92 -16.45 7.71
C ALA A 2 4.27 -15.13 8.17
N ALA A 3 4.36 -14.82 9.46
CA ALA A 3 3.66 -13.70 10.04
C ALA A 3 4.03 -12.38 9.33
N VAL A 4 3.02 -11.69 8.80
CA VAL A 4 3.15 -10.40 8.12
C VAL A 4 3.27 -9.31 9.21
N ILE A 5 4.42 -9.29 9.88
CA ILE A 5 4.68 -8.40 11.01
C ILE A 5 5.56 -7.23 10.55
N MET A 6 5.30 -6.05 11.10
CA MET A 6 6.15 -4.87 10.97
C MET A 6 7.57 -5.17 11.47
N THR A 7 8.59 -4.82 10.68
CA THR A 7 9.99 -4.83 11.13
C THR A 7 10.33 -3.55 11.92
N ASP A 8 11.45 -3.51 12.65
CA ASP A 8 11.91 -2.28 13.32
C ASP A 8 12.10 -1.12 12.34
N ALA A 9 12.62 -1.42 11.14
CA ALA A 9 12.75 -0.42 10.07
C ALA A 9 11.38 0.08 9.59
N ASP A 10 10.38 -0.80 9.49
CA ASP A 10 9.01 -0.41 9.13
C ASP A 10 8.38 0.50 10.21
N TRP A 11 8.67 0.26 11.49
CA TRP A 11 8.23 1.14 12.57
C TRP A 11 8.92 2.49 12.53
N GLN A 12 10.24 2.52 12.30
CA GLN A 12 10.98 3.76 12.15
C GLN A 12 10.49 4.59 10.96
N ASP A 13 10.25 3.95 9.80
CA ASP A 13 9.68 4.61 8.63
C ASP A 13 8.32 5.26 8.95
N TYR A 14 7.45 4.51 9.64
CA TYR A 14 6.13 4.99 10.02
C TYR A 14 6.20 6.19 10.98
N LEU A 15 6.99 6.08 12.05
CA LEU A 15 7.15 7.14 13.06
C LEU A 15 7.79 8.40 12.48
N ASN A 16 8.76 8.25 11.58
CA ASN A 16 9.44 9.36 10.94
C ASN A 16 8.68 9.94 9.74
N LYS A 17 7.52 9.38 9.38
CA LYS A 17 6.70 9.79 8.24
C LYS A 17 7.53 9.87 6.95
N THR A 18 8.37 8.88 6.69
CA THR A 18 9.18 8.84 5.47
C THR A 18 8.27 8.78 4.23
N PRO A 19 8.75 9.17 3.03
CA PRO A 19 7.92 9.11 1.82
C PRO A 19 7.29 7.73 1.58
N ARG A 20 8.00 6.65 1.94
CA ARG A 20 7.52 5.27 1.92
C ARG A 20 6.31 5.07 2.84
N ALA A 21 6.37 5.59 4.07
CA ALA A 21 5.26 5.51 5.03
C ALA A 21 4.06 6.37 4.60
N ILE A 22 4.29 7.59 4.13
CA ILE A 22 3.21 8.46 3.62
C ILE A 22 2.45 7.77 2.50
N ARG A 23 3.18 7.20 1.52
CA ARG A 23 2.60 6.43 0.42
C ARG A 23 1.77 5.26 0.92
N ALA A 24 2.32 4.42 1.80
CA ALA A 24 1.60 3.26 2.32
C ALA A 24 0.33 3.66 3.08
N VAL A 25 0.38 4.67 3.95
CA VAL A 25 -0.79 5.20 4.68
C VAL A 25 -1.83 5.80 3.72
N SER A 26 -1.39 6.49 2.67
CA SER A 26 -2.31 7.04 1.67
C SER A 26 -3.08 5.97 0.91
N LEU A 27 -2.50 4.78 0.73
CA LEU A 27 -3.22 3.64 0.17
C LEU A 27 -4.30 3.13 1.13
N LEU A 28 -3.99 3.07 2.45
CA LEU A 28 -4.91 2.61 3.49
C LEU A 28 -6.13 3.52 3.68
N THR A 29 -5.96 4.81 3.38
CA THR A 29 -6.96 5.85 3.63
C THR A 29 -7.66 6.36 2.38
N ASP A 30 -7.40 5.72 1.23
CA ASP A 30 -7.87 6.16 -0.09
C ASP A 30 -7.51 7.61 -0.45
N GLN A 31 -6.28 8.01 -0.12
CA GLN A 31 -5.74 9.36 -0.31
C GLN A 31 -4.51 9.40 -1.24
N TRP A 32 -4.32 8.40 -2.11
CA TRP A 32 -3.15 8.35 -3.01
C TRP A 32 -3.01 9.59 -3.89
N GLN A 33 -4.14 10.19 -4.28
CA GLN A 33 -4.20 11.40 -5.09
C GLN A 33 -3.52 12.57 -4.38
N SER A 34 -3.58 12.64 -3.05
CA SER A 34 -2.93 13.69 -2.26
C SER A 34 -1.41 13.62 -2.36
N VAL A 35 -0.83 12.43 -2.50
CA VAL A 35 0.63 12.25 -2.72
C VAL A 35 1.07 12.84 -4.06
N LEU A 36 0.18 12.88 -5.06
CA LEU A 36 0.48 13.44 -6.39
C LEU A 36 0.48 14.97 -6.38
N VAL A 37 -0.32 15.59 -5.52
CA VAL A 37 -0.41 17.05 -5.41
C VAL A 37 0.90 17.63 -4.90
N ASP A 38 1.60 16.94 -4.02
CA ASP A 38 2.89 17.36 -3.48
C ASP A 38 4.02 17.32 -4.54
N ASN A 39 3.85 16.58 -5.65
CA ASN A 39 4.82 16.54 -6.74
C ASN A 39 4.13 16.54 -8.12
N PRO A 40 3.73 17.71 -8.64
CA PRO A 40 2.91 17.81 -9.85
C PRO A 40 3.65 17.42 -11.15
N LEU A 41 4.97 17.28 -11.12
CA LEU A 41 5.78 16.92 -12.29
C LEU A 41 5.88 15.41 -12.51
N PHE A 42 5.54 14.59 -11.51
CA PHE A 42 5.69 13.14 -11.57
C PHE A 42 4.48 12.43 -10.98
N ILE A 43 3.85 11.58 -11.79
CA ILE A 43 2.84 10.66 -11.29
C ILE A 43 3.55 9.56 -10.50
N SER A 44 3.33 9.53 -9.19
CA SER A 44 3.83 8.48 -8.33
C SER A 44 3.08 7.17 -8.61
N MET A 45 3.81 6.17 -9.11
CA MET A 45 3.28 4.83 -9.38
C MET A 45 3.39 3.96 -8.12
N ILE A 46 2.35 3.20 -7.83
CA ILE A 46 2.25 2.21 -6.76
C ILE A 46 3.09 0.99 -7.14
N SER A 47 4.12 0.71 -6.33
CA SER A 47 5.02 -0.42 -6.48
C SER A 47 4.62 -1.58 -5.58
N ILE A 48 5.24 -2.76 -5.78
CA ILE A 48 5.06 -3.90 -4.87
C ILE A 48 5.48 -3.54 -3.43
N ALA A 49 6.52 -2.73 -3.26
CA ALA A 49 7.00 -2.33 -1.94
C ALA A 49 5.95 -1.52 -1.16
N ASP A 50 5.21 -0.63 -1.84
CA ASP A 50 4.12 0.12 -1.22
C ASP A 50 2.99 -0.83 -0.76
N LEU A 51 2.62 -1.79 -1.62
CA LEU A 51 1.55 -2.76 -1.31
C LEU A 51 1.92 -3.66 -0.13
N VAL A 52 3.15 -4.18 -0.11
CA VAL A 52 3.63 -5.02 0.98
C VAL A 52 3.65 -4.24 2.29
N TYR A 53 4.11 -2.98 2.25
CA TYR A 53 4.19 -2.18 3.45
C TYR A 53 2.82 -1.74 3.96
N ALA A 54 1.92 -1.31 3.07
CA ALA A 54 0.54 -1.02 3.41
C ALA A 54 -0.15 -2.25 4.04
N ASN A 55 0.04 -3.44 3.48
CA ASN A 55 -0.50 -4.68 4.05
C ASN A 55 0.02 -4.94 5.47
N ARG A 56 1.31 -4.71 5.74
CA ARG A 56 1.89 -4.83 7.09
C ARG A 56 1.26 -3.83 8.06
N LEU A 57 1.09 -2.57 7.64
CA LEU A 57 0.45 -1.55 8.47
C LEU A 57 -1.01 -1.91 8.80
N ALA A 58 -1.77 -2.44 7.84
CA ALA A 58 -3.16 -2.87 8.06
C ALA A 58 -3.25 -4.09 8.99
N VAL A 59 -2.46 -5.14 8.75
CA VAL A 59 -2.45 -6.36 9.57
C VAL A 59 -2.05 -6.08 11.03
N ASN A 60 -1.20 -5.08 11.26
CA ASN A 60 -0.79 -4.66 12.60
C ASN A 60 -1.67 -3.55 13.19
N GLU A 61 -2.82 -3.25 12.57
CA GLU A 61 -3.82 -2.28 13.04
C GLU A 61 -3.25 -0.88 13.32
N VAL A 62 -2.21 -0.48 12.57
CA VAL A 62 -1.52 0.80 12.78
C VAL A 62 -2.43 1.99 12.47
N GLN A 63 -3.37 1.80 11.53
CA GLN A 63 -4.42 2.75 11.22
C GLN A 63 -5.76 2.16 11.66
N PRO A 64 -6.48 2.81 12.60
CA PRO A 64 -7.74 2.29 13.08
C PRO A 64 -8.81 2.32 11.99
N ASN A 65 -9.74 1.36 12.02
CA ASN A 65 -10.88 1.26 11.10
C ASN A 65 -10.52 1.11 9.61
N VAL A 66 -9.34 0.55 9.31
CA VAL A 66 -8.95 0.22 7.95
C VAL A 66 -9.27 -1.24 7.68
N GLU A 67 -10.31 -1.49 6.89
CA GLU A 67 -10.62 -2.83 6.37
C GLU A 67 -9.78 -3.11 5.12
N TRP A 68 -8.48 -3.41 5.29
CA TRP A 68 -7.66 -3.69 4.11
C TRP A 68 -6.44 -4.61 4.27
N PRO A 69 -6.68 -5.93 4.39
CA PRO A 69 -5.68 -6.93 4.01
C PRO A 69 -5.85 -7.34 2.54
N LEU A 70 -4.76 -7.36 1.77
CA LEU A 70 -4.68 -7.86 0.38
C LEU A 70 -4.61 -9.40 0.30
N ASP A 71 -5.07 -10.08 1.35
CA ASP A 71 -4.96 -11.52 1.53
C ASP A 71 -6.03 -12.29 0.75
N THR A 72 -7.18 -11.68 0.47
CA THR A 72 -8.23 -12.30 -0.36
C THR A 72 -8.13 -11.87 -1.83
N TYR A 73 -8.46 -12.79 -2.73
CA TYR A 73 -8.57 -12.49 -4.16
C TYR A 73 -9.53 -11.32 -4.43
N ALA A 74 -10.67 -11.28 -3.74
CA ALA A 74 -11.67 -10.23 -3.90
C ALA A 74 -11.10 -8.84 -3.58
N HIS A 75 -10.40 -8.69 -2.45
CA HIS A 75 -9.75 -7.43 -2.09
C HIS A 75 -8.67 -7.04 -3.09
N ARG A 76 -7.87 -7.99 -3.57
CA ARG A 76 -6.88 -7.73 -4.63
C ARG A 76 -7.53 -7.22 -5.91
N GLN A 77 -8.63 -7.82 -6.37
CA GLN A 77 -9.32 -7.36 -7.58
C GLN A 77 -9.98 -5.99 -7.41
N GLN A 78 -10.60 -5.72 -6.26
CA GLN A 78 -11.17 -4.41 -5.96
C GLN A 78 -10.09 -3.33 -5.99
N PHE A 79 -8.96 -3.56 -5.31
CA PHE A 79 -7.83 -2.64 -5.30
C PHE A 79 -7.27 -2.40 -6.71
N ARG A 80 -7.10 -3.46 -7.51
CA ARG A 80 -6.63 -3.35 -8.89
C ARG A 80 -7.52 -2.47 -9.75
N ARG A 81 -8.84 -2.57 -9.60
CA ARG A 81 -9.81 -1.76 -10.35
C ARG A 81 -9.74 -0.30 -9.92
N HIS A 82 -9.69 -0.06 -8.60
CA HIS A 82 -9.67 1.28 -8.04
C HIS A 82 -8.42 2.07 -8.42
N TYR A 83 -7.25 1.45 -8.31
CA TYR A 83 -5.95 2.09 -8.57
C TYR A 83 -5.37 1.80 -9.95
N ALA A 84 -6.15 1.31 -10.92
CA ALA A 84 -5.66 0.78 -12.20
C ALA A 84 -4.66 1.69 -12.93
N ARG A 85 -4.86 3.01 -12.88
CA ARG A 85 -4.00 4.01 -13.53
C ARG A 85 -2.70 4.34 -12.80
N TYR A 86 -2.56 3.87 -11.56
CA TYR A 86 -1.44 4.15 -10.68
C TYR A 86 -0.56 2.94 -10.42
N LEU A 87 -0.92 1.74 -10.91
CA LEU A 87 -0.13 0.53 -10.69
C LEU A 87 1.04 0.46 -11.66
N THR A 88 2.23 0.16 -11.14
CA THR A 88 3.32 -0.35 -11.99
C THR A 88 2.93 -1.69 -12.64
N PRO A 89 3.56 -2.08 -13.77
CA PRO A 89 3.33 -3.40 -14.37
C PRO A 89 3.56 -4.55 -13.38
N ASP A 90 4.60 -4.43 -12.55
CA ASP A 90 4.96 -5.44 -11.55
C ASP A 90 3.94 -5.54 -10.42
N SER A 91 3.47 -4.41 -9.90
CA SER A 91 2.44 -4.41 -8.85
C SER A 91 1.10 -4.95 -9.36
N ASN A 92 0.72 -4.60 -10.59
CA ASN A 92 -0.47 -5.16 -11.24
C ASN A 92 -0.36 -6.67 -11.42
N THR A 93 0.83 -7.19 -11.74
CA THR A 93 1.10 -8.63 -11.85
C THR A 93 1.07 -9.30 -10.47
N TRP A 94 1.74 -8.70 -9.48
CA TRP A 94 1.78 -9.18 -8.11
C TRP A 94 0.38 -9.27 -7.48
N LEU A 95 -0.56 -8.38 -7.84
CA LEU A 95 -1.94 -8.41 -7.36
C LEU A 95 -2.81 -9.48 -8.05
N LYS A 96 -2.36 -10.11 -9.14
CA LYS A 96 -3.12 -11.18 -9.84
C LYS A 96 -2.88 -12.58 -9.26
N ARG A 97 -1.92 -12.73 -8.36
CA ARG A 97 -1.56 -14.03 -7.79
C ARG A 97 -2.74 -14.69 -7.06
N GLU A 98 -2.75 -16.02 -7.10
CA GLU A 98 -3.78 -16.91 -6.54
C GLU A 98 -3.33 -17.56 -5.22
N ASP A 99 -2.26 -17.04 -4.60
CA ASP A 99 -1.69 -17.55 -3.34
C ASP A 99 -2.71 -17.67 -2.21
#